data_AF-A0A948YZT1-F1
#
_entry.id   AF-A0A948YZT1-F1
#
_cell.length_a   1.000
_cell.length_b   1.000
_cell.length_c   1.000
_cell.angle_alpha   90.00
_cell.angle_beta   90.00
_cell.angle_gamma   90.00
#
_symmetry.space_group_name_H-M   'P 1'
#
loop_
_entity.id
_entity.type
_entity.pdbx_description
1 polymer ?
#
loop_
_entity_poly.entity_id
_entity_poly.type
_entity_poly.pdbx_seq_one_letter_code
_entity_poly.pdbx_strand_id
1 'polypeptide(L)'
;MLKNEINYRLDEFIIIERSGVVLTWVKHIPFGGQRSGQCYRLGNILVILPWDHEEPGYLKLEFHEYSMKLPRWTKTLYYCFASTLRQVRIAQGLSTDVIGQIANGEISHEIVKVAKSRSFQLGRYKITVHKSHIISWLTIGGLNKTIGGTCFIESDIIFLGPQENESDTKQRRLFFAELKVLPLWDKTVAWGHAGSLKICEKFKNQTPPYFATWNPEPKKISIKDNLNLLQSDGFSEEKFREIKESDIDWLKNIWTRVYRVVR
;
A
#
# COMPACT_ATOMS: atom_id res chain seq x y z
N MET A 1 28.42 -4.74 29.41
CA MET A 1 27.52 -3.74 28.80
C MET A 1 26.46 -4.50 28.01
N LEU A 2 25.27 -4.68 28.58
CA LEU A 2 24.17 -5.43 27.95
C LEU A 2 23.52 -4.54 26.89
N LYS A 3 23.83 -4.78 25.61
CA LYS A 3 23.01 -4.27 24.52
C LYS A 3 21.67 -5.01 24.60
N ASN A 4 20.63 -4.33 25.08
CA ASN A 4 19.26 -4.83 24.99
C ASN A 4 18.88 -4.82 23.51
N GLU A 5 19.19 -5.94 22.85
CA GLU A 5 18.81 -6.24 21.49
C GLU A 5 17.62 -7.19 21.53
N ILE A 6 16.52 -6.81 20.88
CA ILE A 6 15.34 -7.67 20.75
C ILE A 6 15.09 -7.91 19.27
N ASN A 7 15.02 -9.20 18.91
CA ASN A 7 14.81 -9.63 17.54
C ASN A 7 13.36 -10.04 17.34
N TYR A 8 12.75 -9.55 16.26
CA TYR A 8 11.37 -9.82 15.92
C TYR A 8 11.28 -10.40 14.51
N ARG A 9 10.32 -11.30 14.28
CA ARG A 9 9.95 -11.75 12.95
C ARG A 9 8.89 -10.83 12.32
N LEU A 10 9.13 -10.43 11.07
CA LEU A 10 8.18 -9.73 10.22
C LEU A 10 8.22 -10.32 8.80
N ASP A 11 7.28 -11.19 8.46
CA ASP A 11 7.24 -11.84 7.14
C ASP A 11 8.56 -12.56 6.84
N GLU A 12 9.28 -12.17 5.78
CA GLU A 12 10.61 -12.67 5.42
C GLU A 12 11.79 -11.94 6.11
N PHE A 13 11.50 -10.94 6.94
CA PHE A 13 12.48 -10.09 7.61
C PHE A 13 12.61 -10.42 9.09
N ILE A 14 13.81 -10.21 9.61
CA ILE A 14 14.08 -10.10 11.04
C ILE A 14 14.29 -8.62 11.35
N ILE A 15 13.53 -8.07 12.29
CA ILE A 15 13.68 -6.70 12.77
C ILE A 15 14.42 -6.74 14.09
N ILE A 16 15.60 -6.13 14.11
CA ILE A 16 16.50 -6.03 15.25
C ILE A 16 16.31 -4.65 15.86
N GLU A 17 15.83 -4.59 17.10
CA GLU A 17 15.70 -3.36 17.85
C GLU A 17 16.86 -3.22 18.84
N ARG A 18 17.69 -2.19 18.66
CA ARG A 18 18.80 -1.86 19.54
C ARG A 18 18.50 -0.60 20.33
N SER A 19 18.52 -0.72 21.65
CA SER A 19 18.37 0.42 22.57
C SER A 19 17.07 1.23 22.38
N GLY A 20 16.03 0.63 21.78
CA GLY A 20 14.72 1.24 21.55
C GLY A 20 14.65 2.32 20.46
N VAL A 21 15.77 2.64 19.79
CA VAL A 21 15.85 3.76 18.83
C VAL A 21 16.30 3.29 17.45
N VAL A 22 17.27 2.38 17.38
CA VAL A 22 17.81 1.91 16.10
C VAL A 22 17.11 0.61 15.72
N LEU A 23 16.43 0.63 14.58
CA LEU A 23 15.82 -0.56 14.00
C LEU A 23 16.61 -0.98 12.75
N THR A 24 17.08 -2.21 12.73
CA THR A 24 17.76 -2.82 11.58
C THR A 24 16.91 -3.97 11.07
N TRP A 25 16.73 -4.09 9.76
CA TRP A 25 16.14 -5.28 9.16
C TRP A 25 17.23 -6.20 8.62
N VAL A 26 16.98 -7.50 8.68
CA VAL A 26 17.83 -8.55 8.08
C VAL A 26 16.97 -9.47 7.23
N LYS A 27 17.45 -9.84 6.05
CA LYS A 27 16.81 -10.79 5.16
C LYS A 27 17.85 -11.74 4.57
N HIS A 28 17.52 -13.03 4.54
CA HIS A 28 18.30 -14.02 3.80
C HIS A 28 18.27 -13.77 2.28
N ILE A 29 19.43 -13.92 1.65
CA ILE A 29 19.58 -13.97 0.19
C ILE A 29 20.15 -15.32 -0.24
N PRO A 30 19.98 -15.74 -1.52
CA PRO A 30 20.55 -17.01 -2.00
C PRO A 30 22.05 -17.15 -1.73
N PHE A 31 22.54 -18.39 -1.78
CA PHE A 31 23.95 -18.75 -1.56
C PHE A 31 24.46 -18.51 -0.12
N GLY A 32 23.57 -18.59 0.87
CA GLY A 32 23.94 -18.47 2.29
C GLY A 32 24.38 -17.07 2.66
N GLY A 33 23.92 -16.05 1.93
CA GLY A 33 24.16 -14.65 2.27
C GLY A 33 23.00 -14.06 3.05
N GLN A 34 23.26 -12.92 3.69
CA GLN A 34 22.21 -12.06 4.24
C GLN A 34 22.47 -10.61 3.90
N ARG A 35 21.37 -9.86 3.75
CA ARG A 35 21.39 -8.40 3.62
C ARG A 35 20.76 -7.78 4.84
N SER A 36 21.32 -6.66 5.25
CA SER A 36 20.72 -5.83 6.28
C SER A 36 20.69 -4.37 5.88
N GLY A 37 19.83 -3.63 6.55
CA GLY A 37 19.65 -2.20 6.36
C GLY A 37 18.88 -1.58 7.50
N GLN A 38 18.82 -0.26 7.52
CA GLN A 38 18.05 0.47 8.51
C GLN A 38 16.54 0.41 8.24
N CYS A 39 15.75 0.58 9.28
CA CYS A 39 14.33 0.86 9.16
C CYS A 39 13.92 1.91 10.20
N TYR A 40 12.83 2.62 9.90
CA TYR A 40 12.31 3.68 10.75
C TYR A 40 10.83 3.46 11.03
N ARG A 41 10.41 3.76 12.27
CA ARG A 41 9.01 3.74 12.65
C ARG A 41 8.42 5.13 12.44
N LEU A 42 7.49 5.25 11.50
CA LEU A 42 6.68 6.44 11.26
C LEU A 42 5.25 6.14 11.73
N GLY A 43 4.91 6.56 12.95
CA GLY A 43 3.61 6.24 13.55
C GLY A 43 3.29 4.74 13.53
N ASN A 44 2.25 4.36 12.77
CA ASN A 44 1.80 2.98 12.58
C ASN A 44 2.45 2.25 11.40
N ILE A 45 3.46 2.84 10.75
CA ILE A 45 4.15 2.28 9.60
C ILE A 45 5.62 2.03 9.93
N LEU A 46 6.12 0.82 9.65
CA LEU A 46 7.55 0.54 9.60
C LEU A 46 8.06 0.74 8.17
N VAL A 47 8.97 1.69 7.97
CA VAL A 47 9.59 1.97 6.67
C VAL A 47 10.93 1.25 6.57
N ILE A 48 11.03 0.30 5.65
CA ILE A 48 12.24 -0.47 5.35
C ILE A 48 13.09 0.31 4.34
N LEU A 49 14.31 0.69 4.73
CA LEU A 49 15.26 1.37 3.85
C LEU A 49 16.01 0.37 2.95
N PRO A 50 16.68 0.83 1.87
CA PRO A 50 17.60 -0.01 1.12
C PRO A 50 18.65 -0.67 2.02
N TRP A 51 19.18 -1.80 1.57
CA TRP A 51 20.30 -2.44 2.26
C TRP A 51 21.56 -1.61 2.10
N ASP A 52 22.39 -1.62 3.13
CA ASP A 52 23.71 -1.00 3.18
C ASP A 52 24.81 -2.04 3.50
N HIS A 53 24.41 -3.23 3.91
CA HIS A 53 25.32 -4.33 4.24
C HIS A 53 24.88 -5.66 3.61
N GLU A 54 25.87 -6.42 3.14
CA GLU A 54 25.75 -7.80 2.72
C GLU A 54 26.87 -8.60 3.36
N GLU A 55 26.55 -9.73 3.98
CA GLU A 55 27.51 -10.57 4.68
C GLU A 55 27.15 -12.05 4.55
N PRO A 56 28.11 -12.97 4.76
CA PRO A 56 27.80 -14.39 4.94
C PRO A 56 26.80 -14.56 6.09
N GLY A 57 25.76 -15.33 5.83
CA GLY A 57 24.66 -15.54 6.76
C GLY A 57 24.29 -17.02 6.87
N TYR A 58 23.08 -17.25 7.34
CA TYR A 58 22.52 -18.59 7.48
C TYR A 58 22.12 -19.19 6.14
N LEU A 59 22.08 -20.53 6.05
CA LEU A 59 21.34 -21.18 4.98
C LEU A 59 19.84 -20.86 5.09
N LYS A 60 19.12 -20.93 3.98
CA LYS A 60 17.68 -20.58 3.92
C LYS A 60 16.85 -21.27 5.01
N LEU A 61 17.10 -22.57 5.23
CA LEU A 61 16.36 -23.36 6.23
C LEU A 61 16.71 -22.92 7.65
N GLU A 62 18.01 -22.73 7.94
CA GLU A 62 18.47 -22.25 9.24
C GLU A 62 17.90 -20.86 9.57
N PHE A 63 17.92 -19.93 8.60
CA PHE A 63 17.33 -18.60 8.75
C PHE A 63 15.84 -18.68 9.05
N HIS A 64 15.12 -19.56 8.33
CA HIS A 64 13.70 -19.75 8.53
C HIS A 64 13.41 -20.32 9.93
N GLU A 65 14.11 -21.38 10.34
CA GLU A 65 13.96 -22.00 11.66
C GLU A 65 14.28 -21.02 12.79
N TYR A 66 15.31 -20.19 12.62
CA TYR A 66 15.63 -19.13 13.57
C TYR A 66 14.51 -18.09 13.63
N SER A 67 14.07 -17.58 12.49
CA SER A 67 12.98 -16.59 12.39
C SER A 67 11.68 -17.08 13.03
N MET A 68 11.34 -18.37 12.87
CA MET A 68 10.16 -18.98 13.48
C MET A 68 10.16 -18.97 15.02
N LYS A 69 11.33 -18.92 15.65
CA LYS A 69 11.50 -18.87 17.12
C LYS A 69 11.37 -17.45 17.68
N LEU A 70 11.42 -16.42 16.83
CA LEU A 70 11.36 -15.02 17.24
C LEU A 70 9.92 -14.56 17.53
N PRO A 71 9.73 -13.64 18.50
CA PRO A 71 8.45 -12.98 18.69
C PRO A 71 8.04 -12.23 17.42
N ARG A 72 6.74 -12.16 17.13
CA ARG A 72 6.24 -11.39 15.98
C ARG A 72 6.43 -9.88 16.21
N TRP A 73 6.68 -9.15 15.13
CA TRP A 73 6.61 -7.70 15.14
C TRP A 73 5.17 -7.23 15.34
N THR A 74 4.96 -6.37 16.34
CA THR A 74 3.62 -5.91 16.76
C THR A 74 3.54 -4.41 17.04
N LYS A 75 4.63 -3.67 16.81
CA LYS A 75 4.73 -2.24 17.16
C LYS A 75 4.16 -1.30 16.10
N THR A 76 3.89 -1.81 14.89
CA THR A 76 3.26 -1.07 13.80
C THR A 76 2.14 -1.92 13.17
N LEU A 77 1.14 -1.26 12.60
CA LEU A 77 0.06 -1.91 11.86
C LEU A 77 0.53 -2.33 10.46
N TYR A 78 1.36 -1.49 9.86
CA TYR A 78 1.82 -1.62 8.49
C TYR A 78 3.34 -1.60 8.39
N TYR A 79 3.83 -2.04 7.24
CA TYR A 79 5.19 -1.81 6.77
C TYR A 79 5.22 -1.54 5.26
N CYS A 80 6.21 -0.78 4.79
CA CYS A 80 6.46 -0.55 3.37
C CYS A 80 7.94 -0.29 3.11
N PHE A 81 8.34 -0.22 1.84
CA PHE A 81 9.71 0.12 1.46
C PHE A 81 9.84 1.60 1.14
N ALA A 82 10.93 2.24 1.56
CA ALA A 82 11.21 3.64 1.25
C ALA A 82 11.19 3.94 -0.26
N SER A 83 11.63 2.99 -1.09
CA SER A 83 11.62 3.10 -2.55
C SER A 83 10.21 3.28 -3.16
N THR A 84 9.17 2.92 -2.42
CA THR A 84 7.77 3.09 -2.84
C THR A 84 7.17 4.43 -2.45
N LEU A 85 7.87 5.19 -1.59
CA LEU A 85 7.46 6.49 -1.10
C LEU A 85 8.11 7.60 -1.91
N ARG A 86 7.34 8.64 -2.18
CA ARG A 86 7.76 9.84 -2.90
C ARG A 86 7.51 11.05 -2.04
N GLN A 87 8.41 12.02 -2.12
CA GLN A 87 8.17 13.29 -1.44
C GLN A 87 7.03 14.04 -2.13
N VAL A 88 6.24 14.78 -1.36
CA VAL A 88 5.12 15.57 -1.91
C VAL A 88 5.63 16.77 -2.72
N ARG A 89 6.67 17.45 -2.22
CA ARG A 89 7.21 18.69 -2.82
C ARG A 89 8.14 18.45 -4.00
N ILE A 90 8.85 17.33 -3.99
CA ILE A 90 9.84 16.97 -4.99
C ILE A 90 9.40 15.65 -5.61
N ALA A 91 9.36 15.56 -6.93
CA ALA A 91 9.00 14.33 -7.65
C ALA A 91 10.06 13.19 -7.53
N GLN A 92 10.89 13.24 -6.48
CA GLN A 92 11.97 12.33 -6.18
C GLN A 92 11.54 11.33 -5.09
N GLY A 93 12.25 10.21 -5.01
CA GLY A 93 12.10 9.28 -3.90
C GLY A 93 12.34 9.98 -2.57
N LEU A 94 11.65 9.53 -1.52
CA LEU A 94 11.86 10.05 -0.18
C LEU A 94 13.27 9.66 0.29
N SER A 95 14.13 10.64 0.57
CA SER A 95 15.51 10.35 0.99
C SER A 95 15.53 9.68 2.37
N THR A 96 16.54 8.85 2.60
CA THR A 96 16.76 8.16 3.87
C THR A 96 16.88 9.16 5.03
N ASP A 97 17.54 10.30 4.79
CA ASP A 97 17.73 11.35 5.78
C ASP A 97 16.41 12.00 6.18
N VAL A 98 15.53 12.29 5.20
CA VAL A 98 14.21 12.84 5.46
C VAL A 98 13.35 11.85 6.24
N ILE A 99 13.44 10.55 5.92
CA ILE A 99 12.74 9.50 6.70
C ILE A 99 13.21 9.49 8.15
N GLY A 100 14.52 9.58 8.38
CA GLY A 100 15.10 9.65 9.73
C GLY A 100 14.61 10.88 10.50
N GLN A 101 14.60 12.06 9.87
CA GLN A 101 14.13 13.31 10.48
C GLN A 101 12.64 13.23 10.88
N ILE A 102 11.78 12.65 10.04
CA ILE A 102 10.36 12.45 10.38
C ILE A 102 10.23 11.49 11.56
N ALA A 103 10.98 10.37 11.55
CA ALA A 103 10.92 9.37 12.60
C ALA A 103 11.36 9.91 13.97
N ASN A 104 12.31 10.84 13.97
CA ASN A 104 12.78 11.53 15.18
C ASN A 104 11.83 12.65 15.65
N GLY A 105 10.76 12.92 14.91
CA GLY A 105 9.80 13.98 15.24
C GLY A 105 10.29 15.40 14.94
N GLU A 106 11.37 15.54 14.16
CA GLU A 106 11.91 16.85 13.77
C GLU A 106 11.01 17.55 12.73
N ILE A 107 10.18 16.78 12.03
CA ILE A 107 9.20 17.27 11.06
C ILE A 107 7.81 16.90 11.57
N SER A 108 7.18 17.79 12.33
CA SER A 108 5.77 17.67 12.70
C SER A 108 4.91 18.54 11.77
N HIS A 109 3.98 17.94 11.03
CA HIS A 109 2.95 18.70 10.32
C HIS A 109 1.65 18.70 11.12
N GLU A 110 1.11 19.89 11.38
CA GLU A 110 -0.22 20.01 11.96
C GLU A 110 -1.28 19.47 11.00
N ILE A 111 -2.16 18.60 11.51
CA ILE A 111 -3.32 18.10 10.79
C ILE A 111 -4.26 19.28 10.52
N VAL A 112 -4.18 19.84 9.30
CA VAL A 112 -5.03 20.97 8.91
C VAL A 112 -6.47 20.48 8.73
N LYS A 113 -7.37 20.96 9.60
CA LYS A 113 -8.82 20.80 9.44
C LYS A 113 -9.28 21.60 8.22
N VAL A 114 -9.54 20.91 7.11
CA VAL A 114 -10.04 21.54 5.87
C VAL A 114 -11.56 21.74 5.96
N ALA A 115 -12.00 22.99 6.08
CA ALA A 115 -13.43 23.35 6.22
C ALA A 115 -14.23 23.42 4.90
N LYS A 116 -13.57 23.37 3.74
CA LYS A 116 -14.21 23.47 2.41
C LYS A 116 -13.67 22.41 1.45
N SER A 117 -14.56 21.82 0.64
CA SER A 117 -14.12 20.96 -0.45
C SER A 117 -13.11 21.69 -1.32
N ARG A 118 -11.91 21.14 -1.47
CA ARG A 118 -10.82 21.77 -2.20
C ARG A 118 -10.04 20.73 -2.99
N SER A 119 -9.65 21.11 -4.19
CA SER A 119 -8.76 20.32 -5.04
C SER A 119 -7.33 20.84 -4.96
N PHE A 120 -6.40 19.91 -5.04
CA PHE A 120 -4.96 20.10 -4.93
C PHE A 120 -4.24 19.31 -6.02
N GLN A 121 -3.02 19.72 -6.32
CA GLN A 121 -2.11 19.00 -7.20
C GLN A 121 -1.12 18.16 -6.38
N LEU A 122 -0.99 16.88 -6.72
CA LEU A 122 0.05 15.98 -6.23
C LEU A 122 0.74 15.32 -7.44
N GLY A 123 1.82 15.92 -7.91
CA GLY A 123 2.48 15.50 -9.14
C GLY A 123 1.53 15.53 -10.35
N ARG A 124 1.19 14.35 -10.88
CA ARG A 124 0.22 14.17 -11.99
C ARG A 124 -1.23 13.95 -11.54
N TYR A 125 -1.45 13.84 -10.24
CA TYR A 125 -2.75 13.51 -9.64
C TYR A 125 -3.45 14.78 -9.18
N LYS A 126 -4.74 14.88 -9.46
CA LYS A 126 -5.64 15.83 -8.81
C LYS A 126 -6.20 15.17 -7.56
N ILE A 127 -5.87 15.73 -6.39
CA ILE A 127 -6.40 15.28 -5.09
C ILE A 127 -7.57 16.17 -4.73
N THR A 128 -8.71 15.60 -4.37
CA THR A 128 -9.89 16.36 -3.92
C THR A 128 -10.27 15.91 -2.53
N VAL A 129 -10.30 16.86 -1.59
CA VAL A 129 -10.81 16.64 -0.23
C VAL A 129 -12.26 17.05 -0.24
N HIS A 130 -13.16 16.12 0.05
CA HIS A 130 -14.60 16.35 0.12
C HIS A 130 -15.02 16.77 1.52
N LYS A 131 -16.20 17.39 1.69
CA LYS A 131 -16.78 17.74 3.01
C LYS A 131 -16.95 16.53 3.93
N SER A 132 -17.09 15.32 3.36
CA SER A 132 -17.19 14.05 4.08
C SER A 132 -15.86 13.54 4.64
N HIS A 133 -14.77 14.31 4.52
CA HIS A 133 -13.39 13.88 4.81
C HIS A 133 -12.88 12.73 3.94
N ILE A 134 -13.66 12.35 2.91
CA ILE A 134 -13.19 11.44 1.87
C ILE A 134 -12.20 12.20 1.00
N ILE A 135 -11.04 11.59 0.77
CA ILE A 135 -10.02 12.10 -0.15
C ILE A 135 -10.09 11.22 -1.40
N SER A 136 -10.15 11.83 -2.58
CA SER A 136 -10.14 11.12 -3.85
C SER A 136 -9.02 11.61 -4.76
N TRP A 137 -8.45 10.73 -5.55
CA TRP A 137 -7.48 11.08 -6.59
C TRP A 137 -8.07 10.88 -7.99
N LEU A 138 -7.55 11.65 -8.93
CA LEU A 138 -7.90 11.59 -10.34
C LEU A 138 -6.64 11.84 -11.19
N THR A 139 -6.47 11.10 -12.29
CA THR A 139 -5.39 11.30 -13.28
C THR A 139 -5.86 10.86 -14.67
N ILE A 140 -5.06 11.13 -15.69
CA ILE A 140 -5.22 10.52 -17.00
C ILE A 140 -4.53 9.14 -17.00
N GLY A 141 -5.30 8.10 -17.30
CA GLY A 141 -4.86 6.71 -17.47
C GLY A 141 -4.46 6.39 -18.91
N GLY A 142 -4.47 5.10 -19.25
CA GLY A 142 -4.32 4.64 -20.63
C GLY A 142 -5.46 5.11 -21.52
N LEU A 143 -5.22 5.20 -22.83
CA LEU A 143 -6.24 5.58 -23.83
C LEU A 143 -6.87 6.97 -23.62
N ASN A 144 -6.16 7.89 -22.94
CA ASN A 144 -6.65 9.23 -22.57
C ASN A 144 -7.90 9.25 -21.68
N LYS A 145 -8.24 8.13 -21.04
CA LYS A 145 -9.36 8.07 -20.12
C LYS A 145 -9.01 8.70 -18.78
N THR A 146 -10.00 9.26 -18.11
CA THR A 146 -9.80 9.75 -16.75
C THR A 146 -10.04 8.61 -15.79
N ILE A 147 -9.06 8.32 -14.94
CA ILE A 147 -9.14 7.28 -13.92
C ILE A 147 -9.01 7.90 -12.54
N GLY A 148 -9.67 7.32 -11.55
CA GLY A 148 -9.61 7.81 -10.19
C GLY A 148 -9.96 6.74 -9.15
N GLY A 149 -9.79 7.12 -7.90
CA GLY A 149 -10.07 6.28 -6.74
C GLY A 149 -9.99 7.07 -5.45
N THR A 150 -10.05 6.37 -4.33
CA THR A 150 -9.94 6.97 -3.00
C THR A 150 -8.49 7.09 -2.54
N CYS A 151 -8.24 7.99 -1.60
CA CYS A 151 -6.99 8.09 -0.85
C CYS A 151 -7.27 7.96 0.65
N PHE A 152 -6.26 7.56 1.40
CA PHE A 152 -6.24 7.68 2.85
C PHE A 152 -4.89 8.23 3.31
N ILE A 153 -4.86 8.78 4.53
CA ILE A 153 -3.65 9.28 5.16
C ILE A 153 -3.35 8.38 6.35
N GLU A 154 -2.12 7.89 6.45
CA GLU A 154 -1.62 7.14 7.59
C GLU A 154 -0.22 7.67 7.92
N SER A 155 0.00 8.02 9.19
CA SER A 155 1.30 8.47 9.70
C SER A 155 1.98 9.54 8.83
N ASP A 156 1.25 10.62 8.49
CA ASP A 156 1.67 11.74 7.64
C ASP A 156 2.08 11.38 6.20
N ILE A 157 1.59 10.25 5.70
CA ILE A 157 1.76 9.80 4.31
C ILE A 157 0.39 9.63 3.67
N ILE A 158 0.17 10.22 2.49
CA ILE A 158 -1.04 9.97 1.69
C ILE A 158 -0.82 8.76 0.78
N PHE A 159 -1.73 7.79 0.85
CA PHE A 159 -1.74 6.61 -0.01
C PHE A 159 -2.84 6.72 -1.06
N LEU A 160 -2.46 6.57 -2.33
CA LEU A 160 -3.39 6.49 -3.45
C LEU A 160 -3.93 5.06 -3.52
N GLY A 161 -5.24 4.91 -3.30
CA GLY A 161 -5.97 3.66 -3.40
C GLY A 161 -6.02 3.10 -4.82
N PRO A 162 -6.63 1.91 -5.01
CA PRO A 162 -6.81 1.32 -6.33
C PRO A 162 -7.69 2.21 -7.23
N GLN A 163 -7.65 1.94 -8.53
CA GLN A 163 -8.58 2.53 -9.47
C GLN A 163 -9.99 1.98 -9.20
N GLU A 164 -10.94 2.87 -8.95
CA GLU A 164 -12.35 2.53 -8.70
C GLU A 164 -13.26 3.08 -9.79
N ASN A 165 -12.87 4.21 -10.38
CA ASN A 165 -13.69 4.93 -11.33
C ASN A 165 -12.93 5.13 -12.64
N GLU A 166 -13.66 4.98 -13.75
CA GLU A 166 -13.22 5.31 -15.09
C GLU A 166 -14.33 6.16 -15.73
N SER A 167 -13.96 7.31 -16.29
CA SER A 167 -14.90 8.20 -16.95
C SER A 167 -14.40 8.58 -18.34
N ASP A 168 -15.34 9.09 -19.15
CA ASP A 168 -15.06 9.53 -20.50
C ASP A 168 -13.89 10.51 -20.61
N THR A 169 -13.28 10.46 -21.78
CA THR A 169 -12.04 11.12 -22.18
C THR A 169 -12.12 12.62 -21.97
N LYS A 170 -11.51 13.14 -20.90
CA LYS A 170 -11.07 14.54 -20.91
C LYS A 170 -9.88 14.65 -21.85
N GLN A 171 -9.82 15.72 -22.65
CA GLN A 171 -8.62 15.98 -23.43
C GLN A 171 -7.42 16.09 -22.48
N ARG A 172 -6.44 15.20 -22.65
CA ARG A 172 -5.22 15.11 -21.82
C ARG A 172 -4.57 16.47 -21.57
N ARG A 173 -4.52 17.31 -22.61
CA ARG A 173 -3.97 18.68 -22.54
C ARG A 173 -4.76 19.58 -21.58
N LEU A 174 -6.10 19.56 -21.66
CA LEU A 174 -6.96 20.33 -20.78
C LEU A 174 -6.82 19.88 -19.32
N PHE A 175 -6.76 18.58 -19.07
CA PHE A 175 -6.56 18.06 -17.72
C PHE A 175 -5.27 18.57 -17.08
N PHE A 176 -4.13 18.50 -17.80
CA PHE A 176 -2.87 18.99 -17.24
C PHE A 176 -2.80 20.52 -17.15
N ALA A 177 -3.53 21.26 -18.00
CA ALA A 177 -3.70 22.70 -17.84
C ALA A 177 -4.49 23.04 -16.57
N GLU A 178 -5.61 22.36 -16.31
CA GLU A 178 -6.38 22.46 -15.07
C GLU A 178 -5.53 22.07 -13.85
N LEU A 179 -4.70 21.03 -13.97
CA LEU A 179 -3.89 20.54 -12.85
C LEU A 179 -2.84 21.56 -12.41
N LYS A 180 -2.21 22.28 -13.36
CA LYS A 180 -1.16 23.27 -13.11
C LYS A 180 -1.65 24.50 -12.34
N VAL A 181 -2.94 24.81 -12.38
CA VAL A 181 -3.50 25.97 -11.66
C VAL A 181 -3.97 25.62 -10.24
N LEU A 182 -3.95 24.34 -9.86
CA LEU A 182 -4.34 23.91 -8.52
C LEU A 182 -3.23 24.17 -7.51
N PRO A 183 -3.57 24.49 -6.24
CA PRO A 183 -2.57 24.58 -5.18
C PRO A 183 -1.89 23.22 -4.97
N LEU A 184 -0.60 23.24 -4.70
CA LEU A 184 0.14 22.02 -4.36
C LEU A 184 -0.40 21.38 -3.07
N TRP A 185 -0.39 20.05 -3.03
CA TRP A 185 -0.66 19.30 -1.81
C TRP A 185 0.43 19.60 -0.78
N ASP A 186 0.03 19.93 0.44
CA ASP A 186 0.91 20.35 1.53
C ASP A 186 0.53 19.72 2.88
N LYS A 187 -0.37 18.71 2.86
CA LYS A 187 -0.97 18.13 4.07
C LYS A 187 -0.26 16.88 4.57
N THR A 188 0.61 16.30 3.77
CA THR A 188 1.44 15.13 4.14
C THR A 188 2.86 15.35 3.69
N VAL A 189 3.80 14.64 4.31
CA VAL A 189 5.24 14.76 3.99
C VAL A 189 5.58 13.95 2.74
N ALA A 190 4.98 12.77 2.63
CA ALA A 190 5.19 11.85 1.53
C ALA A 190 3.87 11.34 0.96
N TRP A 191 3.98 10.64 -0.16
CA TRP A 191 2.90 9.90 -0.77
C TRP A 191 3.37 8.56 -1.35
N GLY A 192 2.46 7.60 -1.45
CA GLY A 192 2.70 6.29 -2.03
C GLY A 192 1.43 5.70 -2.62
N HIS A 193 1.53 4.48 -3.16
CA HIS A 193 0.36 3.70 -3.56
C HIS A 193 -0.04 2.76 -2.42
N ALA A 194 -1.35 2.57 -2.23
CA ALA A 194 -1.88 1.69 -1.19
C ALA A 194 -1.37 0.26 -1.34
N GLY A 195 -1.17 -0.24 -2.57
CA GLY A 195 -0.60 -1.57 -2.83
C GLY A 195 0.86 -1.74 -2.38
N SER A 196 1.56 -0.66 -2.04
CA SER A 196 2.91 -0.72 -1.46
C SER A 196 2.91 -0.91 0.05
N LEU A 197 1.75 -0.76 0.70
CA LEU A 197 1.58 -0.91 2.13
C LEU A 197 1.19 -2.35 2.47
N LYS A 198 1.95 -2.99 3.36
CA LYS A 198 1.73 -4.38 3.79
C LYS A 198 1.30 -4.41 5.26
N ILE A 199 0.36 -5.28 5.60
CA ILE A 199 -0.16 -5.44 6.97
C ILE A 199 0.78 -6.36 7.77
N CYS A 200 1.14 -5.95 8.99
CA CYS A 200 1.91 -6.78 9.92
C CYS A 200 1.04 -7.94 10.46
N GLU A 201 1.58 -9.17 10.51
CA GLU A 201 0.82 -10.43 10.67
C GLU A 201 -0.17 -10.50 11.84
N LYS A 202 0.09 -9.81 12.96
CA LYS A 202 -0.82 -9.80 14.12
C LYS A 202 -2.23 -9.30 13.77
N PHE A 203 -2.35 -8.52 12.71
CA PHE A 203 -3.63 -7.95 12.24
C PHE A 203 -4.27 -8.76 11.11
N LYS A 204 -3.66 -9.88 10.67
CA LYS A 204 -4.27 -10.77 9.66
C LYS A 204 -5.46 -11.58 10.21
N ASN A 205 -5.51 -11.84 11.53
CA ASN A 205 -6.50 -12.74 12.16
C ASN A 205 -7.51 -12.03 13.09
N GLN A 206 -7.60 -10.69 13.06
CA GLN A 206 -8.61 -9.93 13.81
C GLN A 206 -9.86 -9.63 12.97
N THR A 207 -10.13 -10.46 11.96
CA THR A 207 -11.39 -10.49 11.21
C THR A 207 -12.44 -11.27 12.04
N PRO A 208 -13.65 -10.71 12.30
CA PRO A 208 -14.69 -11.42 13.05
C PRO A 208 -15.25 -12.64 12.26
N PRO A 209 -15.78 -13.67 12.94
CA PRO A 209 -16.41 -14.81 12.28
C PRO A 209 -17.71 -14.37 11.60
N TYR A 210 -17.78 -14.55 10.29
CA TYR A 210 -18.92 -14.17 9.45
C TYR A 210 -20.08 -15.15 9.61
N PHE A 211 -21.26 -14.67 10.02
CA PHE A 211 -22.54 -15.32 9.77
C PHE A 211 -23.11 -14.76 8.46
N ALA A 212 -23.20 -15.62 7.44
CA ALA A 212 -23.89 -15.30 6.20
C ALA A 212 -25.38 -15.60 6.36
N THR A 213 -26.26 -14.60 6.23
CA THR A 213 -27.63 -14.87 5.79
C THR A 213 -27.66 -14.65 4.28
N TRP A 214 -27.52 -15.76 3.56
CA TRP A 214 -27.67 -15.83 2.11
C TRP A 214 -29.16 -15.73 1.77
N ASN A 215 -29.56 -14.90 0.80
CA ASN A 215 -30.89 -14.98 0.21
C ASN A 215 -30.74 -14.99 -1.33
N PRO A 216 -30.98 -16.12 -2.00
CA PRO A 216 -30.91 -16.21 -3.44
C PRO A 216 -32.29 -15.94 -4.04
N GLU A 217 -32.41 -14.86 -4.81
CA GLU A 217 -33.35 -14.86 -5.92
C GLU A 217 -32.56 -14.67 -7.23
N PRO A 218 -32.47 -15.72 -8.07
CA PRO A 218 -31.81 -15.60 -9.37
C PRO A 218 -32.71 -14.87 -10.36
N LYS A 219 -32.17 -13.79 -10.97
CA LYS A 219 -32.72 -13.21 -12.21
C LYS A 219 -32.66 -14.25 -13.32
N LYS A 220 -33.82 -14.71 -13.80
CA LYS A 220 -33.94 -15.55 -15.01
C LYS A 220 -33.51 -14.74 -16.23
N ILE A 221 -32.40 -15.13 -16.86
CA ILE A 221 -32.07 -14.75 -18.24
C ILE A 221 -32.46 -15.95 -19.12
N SER A 222 -33.40 -15.74 -20.03
CA SER A 222 -33.88 -16.76 -20.98
C SER A 222 -32.87 -16.95 -22.11
N ILE A 223 -32.32 -18.16 -22.22
CA ILE A 223 -31.48 -18.62 -23.33
C ILE A 223 -32.41 -19.09 -24.46
N LYS A 224 -32.82 -18.15 -25.30
CA LYS A 224 -33.23 -18.40 -26.69
C LYS A 224 -32.74 -17.18 -27.45
N ASP A 225 -31.50 -17.25 -27.92
CA ASP A 225 -31.08 -16.70 -29.21
C ASP A 225 -29.60 -17.02 -29.41
N ASN A 226 -29.35 -17.70 -30.52
CA ASN A 226 -28.07 -17.87 -31.20
C ASN A 226 -27.14 -18.98 -30.70
N LEU A 227 -27.68 -20.19 -30.73
CA LEU A 227 -26.97 -21.33 -31.31
C LEU A 227 -26.87 -21.06 -32.84
N ASN A 228 -25.70 -20.65 -33.33
CA ASN A 228 -25.26 -20.78 -34.74
C ASN A 228 -23.85 -20.20 -34.90
N LEU A 229 -22.84 -21.06 -34.72
CA LEU A 229 -21.64 -21.22 -35.57
C LEU A 229 -20.60 -22.00 -34.76
N LEU A 230 -20.66 -23.32 -34.86
CA LEU A 230 -19.46 -24.14 -34.76
C LEU A 230 -18.95 -24.35 -36.18
N GLN A 231 -17.63 -24.59 -36.26
CA GLN A 231 -16.83 -25.02 -37.41
C GLN A 231 -16.21 -23.85 -38.21
N SER A 232 -14.93 -23.57 -37.95
CA SER A 232 -13.86 -24.36 -38.56
C SER A 232 -12.51 -24.19 -37.86
N ASP A 233 -11.85 -25.33 -37.74
CA ASP A 233 -10.42 -25.61 -37.87
C ASP A 233 -9.39 -25.02 -36.88
N GLY A 234 -8.57 -25.94 -36.39
CA GLY A 234 -7.72 -25.75 -35.23
C GLY A 234 -6.31 -25.29 -35.56
N PHE A 235 -5.61 -24.90 -34.50
CA PHE A 235 -4.17 -25.06 -34.37
C PHE A 235 -3.80 -25.06 -32.88
N SER A 236 -2.82 -25.88 -32.55
CA SER A 236 -2.33 -26.20 -31.21
C SER A 236 -1.60 -25.05 -30.53
N GLU A 237 -1.74 -24.91 -29.21
CA GLU A 237 -0.62 -24.92 -28.27
C GLU A 237 -1.09 -25.07 -26.82
N GLU A 238 -0.37 -25.92 -26.10
CA GLU A 238 -0.64 -26.35 -24.74
C GLU A 238 -0.36 -25.26 -23.69
N LYS A 239 -1.34 -25.10 -22.79
CA LYS A 239 -1.18 -25.32 -21.35
C LYS A 239 -0.11 -24.47 -20.64
N PHE A 240 -0.56 -23.41 -19.97
CA PHE A 240 -0.41 -23.19 -18.51
C PHE A 240 -0.82 -21.75 -18.17
N ARG A 241 -2.13 -21.52 -18.04
CA ARG A 241 -2.68 -20.43 -17.22
C ARG A 241 -3.24 -21.06 -15.95
N GLU A 242 -2.48 -20.95 -14.87
CA GLU A 242 -3.01 -21.04 -13.52
C GLU A 242 -2.60 -19.76 -12.79
N ILE A 243 -3.24 -18.65 -13.18
CA ILE A 243 -3.25 -17.43 -12.37
C ILE A 243 -4.58 -17.49 -11.63
N LYS A 244 -4.53 -17.89 -10.36
CA LYS A 244 -5.70 -17.97 -9.49
C LYS A 244 -6.32 -16.58 -9.35
N GLU A 245 -7.57 -16.46 -9.76
CA GLU A 245 -8.48 -15.35 -9.50
C GLU A 245 -8.84 -15.18 -8.00
N SER A 246 -8.15 -15.85 -7.07
CA SER A 246 -8.41 -15.75 -5.62
C SER A 246 -7.80 -14.51 -4.98
N ASP A 247 -6.83 -13.86 -5.62
CA ASP A 247 -6.05 -12.77 -5.02
C ASP A 247 -6.62 -11.37 -5.33
N ILE A 248 -7.71 -11.29 -6.09
CA ILE A 248 -8.35 -10.03 -6.51
C ILE A 248 -9.62 -9.74 -5.69
N ASP A 249 -10.23 -10.74 -5.05
CA ASP A 249 -11.48 -10.56 -4.29
C ASP A 249 -11.29 -10.06 -2.86
N TRP A 250 -10.09 -10.22 -2.26
CA TRP A 250 -9.81 -9.70 -0.91
C TRP A 250 -9.70 -8.16 -0.86
N LEU A 251 -9.39 -7.51 -1.99
CA LEU A 251 -9.26 -6.04 -2.08
C LEU A 251 -10.61 -5.31 -2.11
N LYS A 252 -11.71 -6.01 -2.40
CA LYS A 252 -13.06 -5.42 -2.43
C LYS A 252 -13.73 -5.36 -1.04
N ASN A 253 -13.27 -6.15 -0.07
CA ASN A 253 -13.95 -6.35 1.22
C ASN A 253 -13.50 -5.43 2.37
N ILE A 254 -12.65 -4.42 2.10
CA ILE A 254 -12.07 -3.53 3.14
C ILE A 254 -12.98 -2.33 3.49
N TRP A 255 -14.03 -2.04 2.72
CA TRP A 255 -14.64 -0.68 2.68
C TRP A 255 -16.05 -0.50 3.30
N THR A 256 -16.43 -1.18 4.39
CA THR A 256 -17.65 -0.82 5.14
C THR A 256 -17.53 -0.93 6.67
N ARG A 257 -17.11 0.16 7.35
CA ARG A 257 -17.72 0.72 8.59
C ARG A 257 -16.83 1.77 9.31
N VAL A 258 -16.85 3.01 8.81
CA VAL A 258 -16.80 4.19 9.69
C VAL A 258 -18.21 4.75 9.69
N TYR A 259 -19.05 4.38 10.67
CA TYR A 259 -20.11 5.18 11.29
C TYR A 259 -21.02 4.30 12.20
N ARG A 260 -21.22 4.79 13.44
CA ARG A 260 -22.06 4.31 14.57
C ARG A 260 -21.53 3.09 15.34
N VAL A 261 -21.32 3.15 16.66
CA VAL A 261 -22.17 3.77 17.69
C VAL A 261 -21.31 4.38 18.82
N VAL A 262 -21.36 5.72 18.93
CA VAL A 262 -21.52 6.39 20.23
C VAL A 262 -23.02 6.39 20.49
N ARG A 263 -23.42 5.66 21.53
CA ARG A 263 -24.55 5.93 22.42
C ARG A 263 -24.24 5.23 23.72
#